data_AF-N2ILD5-F1
#
_entry.id   AF-N2ILD5-F1
#
_cell.length_a   1.000
_cell.length_b   1.000
_cell.length_c   1.000
_cell.angle_alpha   90.00
_cell.angle_beta   90.00
_cell.angle_gamma   90.00
#
_symmetry.space_group_name_H-M   'P 1'
#
loop_
_entity.id
_entity.type
_entity.pdbx_description
1 polymer ?
#
loop_
_entity_poly.entity_id
_entity_poly.type
_entity_poly.pdbx_seq_one_letter_code
_entity_poly.pdbx_strand_id
1 'polypeptide(L)'
;MTEIKEIDESIREQLAELDQTARTHLSIASDELPDQVVATITEFIREAKETGLSLDDDMIFALGALLGNQYVRGLGWHWGDVTWDLDTAAIGVLSPDNSCFNNPIGWVTQTLESSGGVPFMLSYNMIKANSIPVFEPDSATGLY
;
A
#
# COMPACT_ATOMS: atom_id res chain seq x y z
N MET A 1 -2.74 20.66 11.64
CA MET A 1 -1.55 19.98 12.20
C MET A 1 -1.81 18.53 11.98
N THR A 2 -0.88 17.83 11.32
CA THR A 2 -1.02 16.40 11.05
C THR A 2 -1.18 15.64 12.35
N GLU A 3 -2.24 14.85 12.45
CA GLU A 3 -2.47 13.92 13.54
C GLU A 3 -2.30 12.50 12.99
N ILE A 4 -1.51 11.69 13.70
CA ILE A 4 -1.22 10.31 13.34
C ILE A 4 -1.65 9.44 14.50
N LYS A 5 -2.56 8.50 14.24
CA LYS A 5 -3.05 7.54 15.21
C LYS A 5 -2.71 6.13 14.76
N GLU A 6 -2.48 5.24 15.71
CA GLU A 6 -2.48 3.82 15.42
C GLU A 6 -3.89 3.41 14.97
N ILE A 7 -3.94 2.50 13.99
CA ILE A 7 -5.21 1.88 13.61
C ILE A 7 -5.74 1.01 14.75
N ASP A 8 -7.06 0.99 14.91
CA ASP A 8 -7.71 0.12 15.90
C ASP A 8 -7.66 -1.36 15.49
N GLU A 9 -8.03 -2.23 16.44
CA GLU A 9 -8.00 -3.68 16.20
C GLU A 9 -8.98 -4.10 15.11
N SER A 10 -10.12 -3.43 14.98
CA SER A 10 -11.12 -3.77 13.96
C SER A 10 -10.62 -3.51 12.54
N ILE A 11 -9.86 -2.43 12.35
CA ILE A 11 -9.20 -2.11 11.08
C ILE A 11 -8.06 -3.10 10.83
N ARG A 12 -7.30 -3.45 11.87
CA ARG A 12 -6.21 -4.44 11.76
C ARG A 12 -6.73 -5.81 11.32
N GLU A 13 -7.82 -6.27 11.90
CA GLU A 13 -8.49 -7.52 11.52
C GLU A 13 -8.98 -7.46 10.06
N GLN A 14 -9.63 -6.37 9.65
CA GLN A 14 -10.07 -6.17 8.27
C GLN A 14 -8.90 -6.19 7.27
N LEU A 15 -7.80 -5.50 7.56
CA LEU A 15 -6.60 -5.52 6.71
C LEU A 15 -6.00 -6.92 6.59
N ALA A 16 -6.06 -7.74 7.65
CA ALA A 16 -5.58 -9.11 7.62
C ALA A 16 -6.50 -10.02 6.77
N GLU A 17 -7.82 -9.85 6.85
CA GLU A 17 -8.79 -10.57 6.02
C GLU A 17 -8.63 -10.22 4.53
N LEU A 18 -8.45 -8.94 4.24
CA LEU A 18 -8.19 -8.42 2.89
C LEU A 18 -6.87 -8.95 2.32
N ASP A 19 -5.78 -8.96 3.12
CA ASP A 19 -4.50 -9.57 2.75
C ASP A 19 -4.67 -11.05 2.37
N GLN A 20 -5.35 -11.83 3.21
CA GLN A 20 -5.59 -13.25 2.96
C GLN A 20 -6.44 -13.48 1.70
N THR A 21 -7.42 -12.61 1.44
CA THR A 21 -8.25 -12.65 0.24
C THR A 21 -7.41 -12.47 -1.03
N ALA A 22 -6.57 -11.43 -1.08
CA ALA A 22 -5.68 -11.21 -2.22
C ALA A 22 -4.65 -12.33 -2.40
N ARG A 23 -4.06 -12.84 -1.31
CA ARG A 23 -3.13 -13.99 -1.39
C ARG A 23 -3.79 -15.21 -2.01
N THR A 24 -5.01 -15.53 -1.58
CA THR A 24 -5.77 -16.66 -2.10
C THR A 24 -6.07 -16.48 -3.58
N HIS A 25 -6.47 -15.27 -3.99
CA HIS A 25 -6.75 -14.96 -5.39
C HIS A 25 -5.49 -15.09 -6.28
N LEU A 26 -4.36 -14.55 -5.81
CA LEU A 26 -3.09 -14.56 -6.54
C LEU A 26 -2.28 -15.85 -6.37
N SER A 27 -2.80 -16.82 -5.61
CA SER A 27 -2.09 -18.07 -5.28
C SER A 27 -0.70 -17.84 -4.63
N ILE A 28 -0.58 -16.81 -3.80
CA ILE A 28 0.65 -16.40 -3.10
C ILE A 28 0.78 -17.20 -1.80
N ALA A 29 1.98 -17.74 -1.54
CA ALA A 29 2.25 -18.46 -0.31
C ALA A 29 2.40 -17.51 0.89
N SER A 30 2.13 -17.98 2.11
CA SER A 30 2.23 -17.15 3.32
C SER A 30 3.66 -16.74 3.66
N ASP A 31 4.65 -17.56 3.28
CA ASP A 31 6.08 -17.38 3.53
C ASP A 31 6.82 -16.66 2.38
N GLU A 32 6.12 -16.29 1.32
CA GLU A 32 6.68 -15.59 0.16
C GLU A 32 7.29 -14.24 0.57
N LEU A 33 8.46 -13.91 0.02
CA LEU A 33 9.20 -12.71 0.42
C LEU A 33 8.44 -11.44 0.01
N PRO A 34 8.54 -10.34 0.80
CA PRO A 34 7.75 -9.13 0.53
C PRO A 34 7.99 -8.55 -0.87
N ASP A 35 9.22 -8.55 -1.37
CA ASP A 35 9.55 -8.06 -2.72
C ASP A 35 8.96 -8.94 -3.83
N GLN A 36 8.87 -10.25 -3.63
CA GLN A 36 8.21 -11.17 -4.54
C GLN A 36 6.69 -10.91 -4.58
N VAL A 37 6.06 -10.72 -3.43
CA VAL A 37 4.63 -10.38 -3.35
C VAL A 37 4.34 -9.05 -4.05
N VAL A 38 5.16 -8.01 -3.85
CA VAL A 38 5.00 -6.72 -4.54
C VAL A 38 5.16 -6.89 -6.06
N ALA A 39 6.11 -7.71 -6.52
CA ALA A 39 6.26 -8.02 -7.93
C ALA A 39 5.01 -8.72 -8.50
N THR A 40 4.46 -9.71 -7.79
CA THR A 40 3.23 -10.42 -8.21
C THR A 40 2.04 -9.47 -8.32
N ILE A 41 1.83 -8.57 -7.36
CA ILE A 41 0.78 -7.54 -7.44
C ILE A 41 1.01 -6.61 -8.63
N THR A 42 2.27 -6.22 -8.86
CA THR A 42 2.65 -5.33 -9.97
C THR A 42 2.32 -5.95 -11.33
N GLU A 43 2.66 -7.22 -11.52
CA GLU A 43 2.36 -7.94 -12.77
C GLU A 43 0.86 -8.16 -12.94
N PHE A 44 0.15 -8.56 -11.88
CA PHE A 44 -1.31 -8.74 -11.93
C PHE A 44 -2.04 -7.47 -12.36
N ILE A 45 -1.72 -6.32 -11.74
CA ILE A 45 -2.34 -5.03 -12.10
C ILE A 45 -1.95 -4.61 -13.52
N ARG A 46 -0.72 -4.91 -13.97
CA ARG A 46 -0.31 -4.64 -15.35
C ARG A 46 -1.15 -5.43 -16.34
N GLU A 47 -1.28 -6.74 -16.12
CA GLU A 47 -2.10 -7.62 -16.96
C GLU A 47 -3.58 -7.19 -16.96
N ALA A 48 -4.12 -6.82 -15.80
CA ALA A 48 -5.49 -6.32 -15.70
C ALA A 48 -5.71 -5.08 -16.58
N LYS A 49 -4.75 -4.14 -16.57
CA LYS A 49 -4.78 -2.95 -17.42
C LYS A 49 -4.66 -3.28 -18.90
N GLU A 50 -3.76 -4.18 -19.28
CA GLU A 50 -3.52 -4.58 -20.67
C GLU A 50 -4.73 -5.32 -21.28
N THR A 51 -5.42 -6.12 -20.48
CA THR A 51 -6.58 -6.92 -20.90
C THR A 51 -7.91 -6.19 -20.76
N GLY A 52 -7.93 -5.04 -20.07
CA GLY A 52 -9.16 -4.33 -19.72
C GLY A 52 -10.02 -5.07 -18.69
N LEU A 53 -9.39 -5.90 -17.86
CA LEU A 53 -10.06 -6.59 -16.76
C LEU A 53 -10.53 -5.56 -15.72
N SER A 54 -11.84 -5.50 -15.51
CA SER A 54 -12.42 -4.72 -14.41
C SER A 54 -12.30 -5.54 -13.12
N LEU A 55 -11.70 -4.94 -12.09
CA LEU A 55 -11.70 -5.47 -10.73
C LEU A 55 -12.86 -4.84 -9.96
N ASP A 56 -13.47 -5.60 -9.05
CA ASP A 56 -14.44 -5.05 -8.10
C ASP A 56 -13.72 -4.38 -6.93
N ASP A 57 -14.50 -3.61 -6.15
CA ASP A 57 -13.98 -2.84 -5.02
C ASP A 57 -13.32 -3.76 -3.99
N ASP A 58 -13.91 -4.92 -3.71
CA ASP A 58 -13.38 -5.90 -2.75
C ASP A 58 -11.97 -6.37 -3.14
N MET A 59 -11.74 -6.67 -4.42
CA MET A 59 -10.42 -7.06 -4.91
C MET A 59 -9.43 -5.87 -4.86
N ILE A 60 -9.87 -4.67 -5.17
CA ILE A 60 -9.03 -3.45 -5.07
C ILE A 60 -8.59 -3.22 -3.63
N PHE A 61 -9.51 -3.32 -2.67
CA PHE A 61 -9.21 -3.24 -1.24
C PHE A 61 -8.25 -4.35 -0.80
N ALA A 62 -8.48 -5.58 -1.26
CA ALA A 62 -7.63 -6.73 -0.95
C ALA A 62 -6.19 -6.53 -1.45
N LEU A 63 -6.00 -6.07 -2.69
CA LEU A 63 -4.69 -5.81 -3.28
C LEU A 63 -3.98 -4.66 -2.58
N GLY A 64 -4.71 -3.60 -2.21
CA GLY A 64 -4.17 -2.49 -1.43
C GLY A 64 -3.68 -2.94 -0.05
N ALA A 65 -4.49 -3.70 0.69
CA ALA A 65 -4.10 -4.23 1.99
C ALA A 65 -2.86 -5.13 1.90
N LEU A 66 -2.85 -6.05 0.93
CA LEU A 66 -1.71 -6.94 0.68
C LEU A 66 -0.44 -6.14 0.34
N LEU A 67 -0.55 -5.12 -0.52
CA LEU A 67 0.56 -4.23 -0.87
C LEU A 67 1.11 -3.50 0.36
N GLY A 68 0.24 -2.86 1.14
CA GLY A 68 0.63 -2.14 2.36
C GLY A 68 1.33 -3.06 3.37
N ASN A 69 0.83 -4.29 3.54
CA ASN A 69 1.47 -5.27 4.42
C ASN A 69 2.90 -5.63 3.98
N GLN A 70 3.25 -5.52 2.69
CA GLN A 70 4.62 -5.75 2.26
C GLN A 70 5.57 -4.61 2.64
N TYR A 71 5.06 -3.38 2.72
CA TYR A 71 5.81 -2.24 3.25
C TYR A 71 6.06 -2.44 4.74
N VAL A 72 5.02 -2.82 5.49
CA VAL A 72 5.14 -3.14 6.93
C VAL A 72 6.17 -4.25 7.16
N ARG A 73 5.98 -5.40 6.49
CA ARG A 73 6.78 -6.61 6.75
C ARG A 73 8.21 -6.52 6.20
N GLY A 74 8.40 -5.85 5.06
CA GLY A 74 9.67 -5.82 4.35
C GLY A 74 10.52 -4.56 4.56
N LEU A 75 9.90 -3.44 4.98
CA LEU A 75 10.57 -2.16 5.16
C LEU A 75 10.49 -1.62 6.59
N GLY A 76 9.79 -2.33 7.50
CA GLY A 76 9.63 -1.93 8.90
C GLY A 76 8.69 -0.74 9.09
N TRP A 77 7.84 -0.46 8.09
CA TRP A 77 6.80 0.56 8.17
C TRP A 77 5.65 0.10 9.08
N HIS A 78 4.67 0.96 9.32
CA HIS A 78 3.48 0.58 10.08
C HIS A 78 2.21 1.21 9.49
N TRP A 79 1.06 0.60 9.77
CA TRP A 79 -0.22 1.22 9.44
C TRP A 79 -0.55 2.36 10.42
N GLY A 80 -1.25 3.38 9.92
CA GLY A 80 -1.74 4.49 10.73
C GLY A 80 -2.96 5.16 10.08
N ASP A 81 -3.76 5.80 10.92
CA ASP A 81 -4.83 6.72 10.54
C ASP A 81 -4.27 8.14 10.62
N VAL A 82 -4.23 8.82 9.48
CA VAL A 82 -3.62 10.15 9.33
C VAL A 82 -4.70 11.16 9.02
N THR A 83 -4.73 12.25 9.78
CA THR A 83 -5.61 13.41 9.56
C THR A 83 -4.75 14.65 9.33
N TRP A 84 -4.80 15.25 8.14
CA TRP A 84 -4.03 16.47 7.82
C TRP A 84 -4.77 17.75 8.21
N ASP A 85 -6.10 17.74 8.01
CA ASP A 85 -7.03 18.81 8.37
C ASP A 85 -8.42 18.22 8.72
N LEU A 86 -9.43 19.07 8.96
CA LEU A 86 -10.75 18.63 9.41
C LEU A 86 -11.49 17.73 8.40
N ASP A 87 -11.11 17.77 7.12
CA ASP A 87 -11.83 17.11 6.04
C ASP A 87 -10.97 16.04 5.32
N THR A 88 -9.66 16.00 5.60
CA THR A 88 -8.71 15.13 4.92
C THR A 88 -8.11 14.12 5.89
N ALA A 89 -8.60 12.88 5.82
CA ALA A 89 -8.07 11.75 6.58
C ALA A 89 -7.94 10.49 5.70
N ALA A 90 -6.97 9.64 6.02
CA ALA A 90 -6.76 8.37 5.34
C ALA A 90 -6.03 7.34 6.21
N ILE A 91 -6.42 6.08 6.05
CA ILE A 91 -5.65 4.93 6.54
C ILE A 91 -4.58 4.61 5.49
N GLY A 92 -3.34 4.46 5.94
CA GLY A 92 -2.22 4.12 5.08
C GLY A 92 -1.03 3.60 5.86
N VAL A 93 0.09 3.41 5.15
CA VAL A 93 1.35 2.96 5.74
C VAL A 93 2.33 4.13 5.85
N LEU A 94 3.02 4.20 6.98
CA LEU A 94 3.99 5.23 7.31
C LEU A 94 5.39 4.66 7.50
N SER A 95 6.40 5.45 7.15
CA SER A 95 7.79 5.16 7.51
C SER A 95 7.97 5.14 9.04
N PRO A 96 9.04 4.51 9.58
CA PRO A 96 9.25 4.39 11.03
C PRO A 96 9.29 5.73 11.80
N ASP A 97 9.64 6.82 11.12
CA ASP A 97 9.70 8.19 11.65
C ASP A 97 8.48 9.03 11.26
N ASN A 98 7.44 8.41 10.68
CA ASN A 98 6.22 9.04 10.17
C ASN A 98 6.46 10.14 9.12
N SER A 99 7.65 10.26 8.54
CA SER A 99 7.97 11.32 7.58
C SER A 99 7.30 11.08 6.23
N CYS A 100 7.09 9.81 5.88
CA CYS A 100 6.50 9.37 4.63
C CYS A 100 5.15 8.68 4.86
N PHE A 101 4.20 8.89 3.95
CA PHE A 101 2.89 8.25 3.92
C PHE A 101 2.61 7.65 2.53
N ASN A 102 2.03 6.46 2.49
CA ASN A 102 1.45 5.86 1.30
C ASN A 102 0.04 5.37 1.64
N ASN A 103 -0.93 5.58 0.73
CA ASN A 103 -2.26 4.99 0.81
C ASN A 103 -2.35 3.86 -0.23
N PRO A 104 -2.05 2.60 0.13
CA PRO A 104 -1.92 1.52 -0.84
C PRO A 104 -3.25 1.22 -1.56
N ILE A 105 -4.36 1.31 -0.84
CA ILE A 105 -5.71 1.08 -1.39
C ILE A 105 -6.01 2.15 -2.44
N GLY A 106 -5.91 3.42 -2.07
CA GLY A 106 -6.13 4.53 -3.00
C GLY A 106 -5.16 4.48 -4.19
N TRP A 107 -3.92 4.04 -3.96
CA TRP A 107 -2.90 3.94 -5.00
C TRP A 107 -3.19 2.81 -6.00
N VAL A 108 -3.74 1.68 -5.56
CA VAL A 108 -4.20 0.62 -6.48
C VAL A 108 -5.32 1.14 -7.38
N THR A 109 -6.34 1.81 -6.81
CA THR A 109 -7.42 2.44 -7.58
C THR A 109 -6.88 3.42 -8.62
N GLN A 110 -6.06 4.38 -8.19
CA GLN A 110 -5.47 5.38 -9.08
C GLN A 110 -4.60 4.74 -10.18
N THR A 111 -3.88 3.66 -9.85
CA THR A 111 -3.04 2.97 -10.82
C THR A 111 -3.88 2.29 -11.89
N LEU A 112 -4.99 1.64 -11.53
CA LEU A 112 -5.93 1.03 -12.48
C LEU A 112 -6.57 2.07 -13.42
N GLU A 113 -6.93 3.24 -12.89
CA GLU A 113 -7.59 4.32 -13.66
C GLU A 113 -6.62 5.12 -14.55
N SER A 114 -5.33 5.14 -14.20
CA SER A 114 -4.33 5.92 -14.93
C SER A 114 -3.96 5.30 -16.29
N SER A 115 -3.49 6.13 -17.23
CA SER A 115 -2.83 5.66 -18.47
C SER A 115 -1.34 5.29 -18.27
N GLY A 116 -0.80 5.51 -17.08
CA GLY A 116 0.60 5.27 -16.75
C GLY A 116 0.94 3.79 -16.49
N GLY A 117 2.23 3.54 -16.20
CA GLY A 117 2.69 2.22 -15.76
C GLY A 117 2.22 1.85 -14.35
N VAL A 118 2.64 0.67 -13.88
CA VAL A 118 2.35 0.17 -12.52
C VAL A 118 3.60 0.34 -11.64
N PRO A 119 3.66 1.37 -10.77
CA PRO A 119 4.90 1.80 -10.13
C PRO A 119 5.24 1.10 -8.81
N PHE A 120 4.42 0.15 -8.34
CA PHE A 120 4.56 -0.44 -6.99
C PHE A 120 5.96 -1.02 -6.74
N MET A 121 6.44 -1.88 -7.63
CA MET A 121 7.77 -2.49 -7.50
C MET A 121 8.92 -1.46 -7.60
N LEU A 122 8.76 -0.43 -8.42
CA LEU A 122 9.75 0.65 -8.52
C LEU A 122 9.85 1.41 -7.20
N SER A 123 8.72 1.85 -6.65
CA SER A 123 8.64 2.56 -5.37
C SER A 123 9.22 1.72 -4.23
N TYR A 124 8.82 0.45 -4.15
CA TYR A 124 9.32 -0.48 -3.14
C TYR A 124 10.86 -0.61 -3.17
N ASN A 125 11.43 -0.76 -4.37
CA ASN A 125 12.88 -0.84 -4.54
C ASN A 125 13.59 0.48 -4.19
N MET A 126 13.01 1.63 -4.52
CA MET A 126 13.56 2.93 -4.16
C MET A 126 13.61 3.12 -2.64
N ILE A 127 12.53 2.76 -1.93
CA ILE A 127 12.49 2.83 -0.47
C ILE A 127 13.49 1.86 0.15
N LYS A 128 13.53 0.61 -0.31
CA LYS A 128 14.50 -0.41 0.15
C LYS A 128 15.95 0.05 -0.03
N ALA A 129 16.22 0.83 -1.08
CA ALA A 129 17.53 1.40 -1.37
C ALA A 129 17.79 2.76 -0.69
N ASN A 130 16.92 3.22 0.23
CA ASN A 130 16.98 4.55 0.84
C ASN A 130 17.11 5.69 -0.19
N SER A 131 16.47 5.53 -1.35
CA SER A 131 16.51 6.44 -2.50
C SER A 131 15.20 7.23 -2.63
N ILE A 132 14.64 7.64 -1.50
CA ILE A 132 13.43 8.48 -1.43
C ILE A 132 13.77 9.88 -0.92
N PRO A 133 12.93 10.90 -1.20
CA PRO A 133 13.11 12.23 -0.63
C PRO A 133 13.12 12.19 0.90
N VAL A 134 13.88 13.10 1.51
CA VAL A 134 13.89 13.29 2.96
C VAL A 134 12.79 14.29 3.32
N PHE A 135 11.92 13.92 4.24
CA PHE A 135 10.87 14.78 4.79
C PHE A 135 11.08 14.96 6.29
N GLU A 136 10.39 15.95 6.86
CA GLU A 136 10.39 16.16 8.31
C GLU A 136 9.69 14.99 9.01
N PRO A 137 10.21 14.52 10.17
CA PRO A 137 9.52 13.54 11.00
C PRO A 137 8.08 13.97 11.32
N ASP A 138 7.18 12.99 11.44
CA ASP A 138 5.75 13.20 11.73
C ASP A 138 4.97 14.07 10.72
N SER A 139 5.57 14.36 9.55
CA SER A 139 4.89 15.15 8.51
C SER A 139 3.83 14.36 7.73
N ALA A 140 3.93 13.03 7.72
CA ALA A 140 3.11 12.11 6.91
C ALA A 140 3.02 12.58 5.45
N THR A 141 4.16 12.91 4.86
CA THR A 141 4.19 13.44 3.48
C THR A 141 3.98 12.31 2.48
N GLY A 142 3.05 12.52 1.54
CA GLY A 142 2.75 11.54 0.51
C GLY A 142 3.93 11.22 -0.39
N LEU A 143 4.26 9.92 -0.49
CA LEU A 143 5.12 9.37 -1.53
C LEU A 143 4.25 8.92 -2.70
N TYR A 144 3.94 9.83 -3.62
CA TYR A 144 3.30 9.52 -4.90
C TYR A 144 4.26 9.76 -6.06
#